data_AF-A0A1C2APZ2-F1
#
_entry.id   AF-A0A1C2APZ2-F1
#
_cell.length_a   1.000
_cell.length_b   1.000
_cell.length_c   1.000
_cell.angle_alpha   90.00
_cell.angle_beta   90.00
_cell.angle_gamma   90.00
#
_symmetry.space_group_name_H-M   'P 1'
#
loop_
_entity.id
_entity.type
_entity.pdbx_description
1 polymer ?
#
loop_
_entity_poly.entity_id
_entity_poly.type
_entity_poly.pdbx_seq_one_letter_code
_entity_poly.pdbx_strand_id
1 'polypeptide(L)'
;MSKPPIYWSKAVKYLSKDKIMKKLISQYKDKTLTTRKDIFLSLCKSIIGQQISVAAANSVFLKFKKECRGKINPKVVNAITPSRLKKCGLSRQKVRGIKELAKKFVNKTFNPRVIKKMGDEEAILYLSELRQIGRWSAEMILLFTYNRSNIWPVQDIGLLRAIS
;
A
#
# COMPACT_ATOMS: atom_id res chain seq x y z
N MET A 1 -20.23 -2.25 0.77
CA MET A 1 -19.57 -1.06 0.20
C MET A 1 -18.57 -0.50 1.21
N SER A 2 -17.37 -0.10 0.77
CA SER A 2 -16.38 0.55 1.65
C SER A 2 -16.88 1.93 2.05
N LYS A 3 -16.89 2.26 3.34
CA LYS A 3 -17.19 3.62 3.81
C LYS A 3 -16.01 4.56 3.49
N PRO A 4 -16.28 5.82 3.10
CA PRO A 4 -15.22 6.81 2.92
C PRO A 4 -14.54 7.12 4.27
N PRO A 5 -13.31 7.68 4.26
CA PRO A 5 -12.66 8.16 5.47
C PRO A 5 -13.50 9.21 6.21
N ILE A 6 -13.39 9.26 7.53
CA ILE A 6 -14.17 10.18 8.38
C ILE A 6 -13.96 11.65 7.97
N TYR A 7 -12.75 12.01 7.54
CA TYR A 7 -12.41 13.37 7.11
C TYR A 7 -12.88 13.71 5.68
N TRP A 8 -13.42 12.76 4.91
CA TRP A 8 -13.64 12.91 3.47
C TRP A 8 -14.52 14.11 3.11
N SER A 9 -15.68 14.24 3.75
CA SER A 9 -16.60 15.37 3.49
C SER A 9 -15.98 16.72 3.88
N LYS A 10 -15.21 16.76 4.96
CA LYS A 10 -14.48 17.97 5.38
C LYS A 10 -13.39 18.34 4.36
N ALA A 11 -12.65 17.35 3.85
CA ALA A 11 -11.63 17.55 2.83
C ALA A 11 -12.22 18.05 1.50
N VAL A 12 -13.32 17.45 1.04
CA VAL A 12 -14.05 17.89 -0.17
C VAL A 12 -14.48 19.35 -0.04
N LYS A 13 -15.06 19.73 1.10
CA LYS A 13 -15.47 21.12 1.36
C LYS A 13 -14.27 22.08 1.36
N TYR A 14 -13.16 21.68 1.98
CA TYR A 14 -11.95 22.50 2.05
C TYR A 14 -11.29 22.68 0.68
N LEU A 15 -11.08 21.59 -0.06
CA LEU A 15 -10.40 21.60 -1.36
C LEU A 15 -11.23 22.26 -2.46
N SER A 16 -12.55 22.27 -2.34
CA SER A 16 -13.45 22.96 -3.29
C SER A 16 -13.31 24.50 -3.28
N LYS A 17 -12.48 25.06 -2.39
CA LYS A 17 -12.07 26.48 -2.44
C LYS A 17 -11.13 26.76 -3.62
N ASP A 18 -10.34 25.78 -4.02
CA ASP A 18 -9.49 25.87 -5.22
C ASP A 18 -10.34 25.57 -6.48
N LYS A 19 -10.18 26.39 -7.53
CA LYS A 19 -11.00 26.30 -8.75
C LYS A 19 -10.76 25.01 -9.52
N ILE A 20 -9.50 24.56 -9.61
CA ILE A 20 -9.12 23.35 -10.34
C ILE A 20 -9.66 22.13 -9.58
N MET A 21 -9.42 22.08 -8.27
CA MET A 21 -9.91 21.01 -7.40
C MET A 21 -11.44 20.93 -7.40
N LYS A 22 -12.15 22.06 -7.35
CA LYS A 22 -13.62 22.10 -7.42
C LYS A 22 -14.15 21.44 -8.70
N LYS A 23 -13.53 21.73 -9.85
CA LYS A 23 -13.90 21.11 -11.14
C LYS A 23 -13.68 19.61 -11.10
N LEU A 24 -12.52 19.16 -10.62
CA LEU A 24 -12.18 17.74 -10.51
C LEU A 24 -13.12 17.00 -9.55
N ILE A 25 -13.40 17.56 -8.38
CA ILE A 25 -14.32 16.98 -7.38
C ILE A 25 -15.73 16.82 -7.99
N SER A 26 -16.23 17.81 -8.72
CA SER A 26 -17.53 17.72 -9.37
C SER A 26 -17.56 16.64 -10.46
N GLN A 27 -16.48 16.50 -11.21
CA GLN A 27 -16.36 15.49 -12.27
C GLN A 27 -16.30 14.06 -11.72
N TYR A 28 -15.67 13.86 -10.55
CA TYR A 28 -15.45 12.54 -9.94
C TYR A 28 -16.23 12.33 -8.64
N LYS A 29 -17.44 12.89 -8.53
CA LYS A 29 -18.27 12.90 -7.31
C LYS A 29 -18.64 11.52 -6.75
N ASP A 30 -18.60 10.48 -7.60
CA ASP A 30 -18.90 9.09 -7.24
C ASP A 30 -17.67 8.33 -6.69
N LYS A 31 -16.47 8.93 -6.77
CA LYS A 31 -15.23 8.32 -6.32
C LYS A 31 -14.93 8.75 -4.89
N THR A 32 -14.59 7.76 -4.06
CA THR A 32 -14.11 8.00 -2.70
C THR A 32 -12.88 7.13 -2.41
N LEU A 33 -12.00 7.62 -1.54
CA LEU A 33 -10.91 6.78 -1.05
C LEU A 33 -11.48 5.60 -0.27
N THR A 34 -10.92 4.42 -0.48
CA THR A 34 -11.29 3.21 0.23
C THR A 34 -10.06 2.60 0.89
N THR A 35 -10.24 1.99 2.06
CA THR A 35 -9.14 1.32 2.76
C THR A 35 -9.12 -0.17 2.47
N ARG A 36 -7.91 -0.71 2.30
CA ARG A 36 -7.68 -2.14 2.17
C ARG A 36 -7.73 -2.90 3.51
N LYS A 37 -7.71 -2.18 4.65
CA LYS A 37 -7.73 -2.64 6.07
C LYS A 37 -6.64 -3.64 6.51
N ASP A 38 -6.16 -4.50 5.62
CA ASP A 38 -5.10 -5.47 5.89
C ASP A 38 -3.74 -4.91 5.48
N ILE A 39 -2.94 -4.56 6.49
CA ILE A 39 -1.59 -4.02 6.33
C ILE A 39 -0.62 -5.05 5.74
N PHE A 40 -0.70 -6.31 6.15
CA PHE A 40 0.21 -7.33 5.64
C PHE A 40 -0.05 -7.57 4.16
N LEU A 41 -1.31 -7.73 3.78
CA LEU A 41 -1.72 -7.83 2.39
C LEU A 41 -1.31 -6.60 1.57
N SER A 42 -1.49 -5.39 2.13
CA SER A 42 -1.17 -4.15 1.43
C SER A 42 0.34 -4.01 1.19
N LEU A 43 1.18 -4.37 2.16
CA LEU A 43 2.63 -4.41 2.01
C LEU A 43 3.06 -5.46 0.99
N CYS A 44 2.49 -6.67 1.02
CA CYS A 44 2.76 -7.68 -0.03
C CYS A 44 2.39 -7.15 -1.42
N LYS A 45 1.20 -6.56 -1.59
CA LYS A 45 0.77 -5.98 -2.88
C LYS A 45 1.71 -4.86 -3.35
N SER A 46 2.16 -4.00 -2.44
CA SER A 46 3.12 -2.94 -2.73
C SER A 46 4.42 -3.53 -3.29
N ILE A 47 5.03 -4.50 -2.61
CA ILE A 47 6.26 -5.16 -3.07
C ILE A 47 6.06 -5.88 -4.42
N ILE A 48 4.93 -6.57 -4.60
CA ILE A 48 4.62 -7.29 -5.84
C ILE A 48 4.53 -6.32 -7.03
N GLY A 49 3.85 -5.19 -6.86
CA GLY A 49 3.55 -4.23 -7.92
C GLY A 49 4.71 -3.32 -8.34
N GLN A 50 5.85 -3.35 -7.64
CA GLN A 50 6.98 -2.48 -7.96
C GLN A 50 7.54 -2.69 -9.37
N GLN A 51 7.83 -1.58 -10.07
CA GLN A 51 8.51 -1.54 -11.38
C GLN A 51 7.84 -2.38 -12.48
N ILE A 52 6.52 -2.61 -12.41
CA ILE A 52 5.76 -3.33 -13.43
C ILE A 52 4.41 -2.66 -13.66
N SER A 53 3.78 -2.95 -14.80
CA SER A 53 2.44 -2.43 -15.11
C SER A 53 1.38 -2.96 -14.14
N VAL A 54 0.25 -2.26 -14.03
CA VAL A 54 -0.89 -2.70 -13.21
C VAL A 54 -1.41 -4.07 -13.64
N ALA A 55 -1.48 -4.34 -14.94
CA ALA A 55 -1.88 -5.63 -15.49
C ALA A 55 -0.91 -6.75 -15.08
N ALA A 56 0.40 -6.51 -15.20
CA ALA A 56 1.43 -7.46 -14.78
C ALA A 56 1.37 -7.72 -13.26
N ALA A 57 1.23 -6.66 -12.45
CA ALA A 57 1.09 -6.76 -11.00
C ALA A 57 -0.11 -7.62 -10.60
N ASN A 58 -1.26 -7.42 -11.27
CA ASN A 58 -2.46 -8.22 -11.04
C ASN A 58 -2.23 -9.70 -11.38
N SER A 59 -1.60 -10.00 -12.51
CA SER A 59 -1.29 -11.38 -12.91
C SER A 59 -0.39 -12.09 -11.88
N VAL A 60 0.70 -11.44 -11.45
CA VAL A 60 1.61 -11.98 -10.42
C VAL A 60 0.89 -12.13 -9.09
N PHE A 61 0.06 -11.15 -8.70
CA PHE A 61 -0.69 -11.19 -7.45
C PHE A 61 -1.71 -12.34 -7.42
N LEU A 62 -2.39 -12.64 -8.54
CA LEU A 62 -3.32 -13.78 -8.63
C LEU A 62 -2.60 -15.12 -8.44
N LYS A 63 -1.43 -15.30 -9.07
CA LYS A 63 -0.59 -16.50 -8.87
C LYS A 63 -0.13 -16.62 -7.42
N PHE A 64 0.33 -15.50 -6.82
CA PHE A 64 0.70 -15.44 -5.40
C PHE A 64 -0.47 -15.76 -4.46
N LYS A 65 -1.67 -15.25 -4.74
CA LYS A 65 -2.88 -15.54 -3.96
C LYS A 65 -3.25 -17.03 -4.04
N LYS A 66 -3.17 -17.63 -5.23
CA LYS A 66 -3.38 -19.08 -5.43
C LYS A 66 -2.37 -19.90 -4.63
N GLU A 67 -1.11 -19.48 -4.65
CA GLU A 67 -0.03 -20.08 -3.87
C GLU A 67 -0.31 -20.05 -2.36
N CYS A 68 -0.91 -18.97 -1.88
CA CYS A 68 -1.37 -18.81 -0.50
C CYS A 68 -2.71 -19.51 -0.20
N ARG A 69 -3.26 -20.32 -1.12
CA ARG A 69 -4.58 -20.96 -1.01
C ARG A 69 -5.70 -19.96 -0.67
N GLY A 70 -5.60 -18.75 -1.22
CA GLY A 70 -6.54 -17.66 -0.97
C GLY A 70 -6.39 -16.94 0.39
N LYS A 71 -5.58 -17.46 1.33
CA LYS A 71 -5.38 -16.90 2.67
C LYS A 71 -4.00 -16.25 2.80
N ILE A 72 -3.91 -14.97 2.44
CA ILE A 72 -2.66 -14.20 2.54
C ILE A 72 -2.50 -13.69 3.98
N ASN A 73 -1.79 -14.44 4.81
CA ASN A 73 -1.41 -14.01 6.16
C ASN A 73 0.06 -14.33 6.45
N PRO A 74 0.67 -13.73 7.50
CA PRO A 74 2.09 -13.90 7.77
C PRO A 74 2.54 -15.36 7.91
N LYS A 75 1.77 -16.20 8.61
CA LYS A 75 2.13 -17.62 8.83
C LYS A 75 2.13 -18.40 7.53
N VAL A 76 1.10 -18.23 6.70
CA VAL A 76 0.97 -18.92 5.39
C VAL A 76 2.12 -18.51 4.48
N VAL A 77 2.38 -17.21 4.34
CA VAL A 77 3.47 -16.71 3.48
C VAL A 77 4.85 -17.13 4.01
N ASN A 78 5.02 -17.19 5.34
CA ASN A 78 6.26 -17.67 5.94
C ASN A 78 6.49 -19.17 5.70
N ALA A 79 5.45 -19.99 5.56
CA ALA A 79 5.57 -21.41 5.25
C ALA A 79 5.89 -21.70 3.77
N ILE A 80 5.58 -20.78 2.84
CA ILE A 80 5.86 -20.97 1.41
C ILE A 80 7.37 -20.86 1.14
N THR A 81 7.93 -21.84 0.44
CA THR A 81 9.35 -21.85 0.04
C THR A 81 9.67 -20.72 -0.96
N PRO A 82 10.87 -20.13 -0.93
CA PRO A 82 11.28 -19.10 -1.90
C PRO A 82 11.17 -19.53 -3.37
N SER A 83 11.42 -20.81 -3.68
CA SER A 83 11.30 -21.37 -5.04
C SER A 83 9.86 -21.30 -5.56
N ARG A 84 8.87 -21.65 -4.74
CA ARG A 84 7.44 -21.53 -5.06
C ARG A 84 7.01 -20.08 -5.27
N LEU A 85 7.52 -19.14 -4.45
CA LEU A 85 7.25 -17.71 -4.67
C LEU A 85 7.84 -17.20 -6.00
N LYS A 86 9.04 -17.65 -6.40
CA LYS A 86 9.60 -17.31 -7.72
C LYS A 86 8.71 -17.81 -8.86
N LYS A 87 8.12 -19.01 -8.75
CA LYS A 87 7.19 -19.56 -9.74
C LYS A 87 5.93 -18.69 -9.94
N CYS A 88 5.59 -17.81 -8.99
CA CYS A 88 4.52 -16.82 -9.17
C CYS A 88 4.89 -15.66 -10.11
N GLY A 89 6.14 -15.55 -10.55
CA GLY A 89 6.65 -14.42 -11.35
C GLY A 89 7.32 -13.33 -10.52
N LEU A 90 7.71 -13.64 -9.28
CA LEU A 90 8.42 -12.69 -8.40
C LEU A 90 9.93 -12.72 -8.64
N SER A 91 10.53 -11.53 -8.71
CA SER A 91 12.00 -11.41 -8.76
C SER A 91 12.64 -11.88 -7.45
N ARG A 92 13.95 -12.16 -7.48
CA ARG A 92 14.70 -12.58 -6.28
C ARG A 92 14.57 -11.57 -5.13
N GLN A 93 14.63 -10.26 -5.44
CA GLN A 93 14.51 -9.19 -4.44
C GLN A 93 13.11 -9.12 -3.82
N LYS A 94 12.06 -9.24 -4.64
CA LYS A 94 10.66 -9.27 -4.17
C LYS A 94 10.39 -10.48 -3.27
N VAL A 95 10.90 -11.66 -3.66
CA VAL A 95 10.80 -12.87 -2.83
C VAL A 95 11.47 -12.65 -1.48
N ARG A 96 12.68 -12.08 -1.44
CA ARG A 96 13.37 -11.78 -0.19
C ARG A 96 12.58 -10.79 0.68
N GLY A 97 12.08 -9.71 0.09
CA GLY A 97 11.25 -8.71 0.79
C GLY A 97 10.00 -9.33 1.42
N ILE A 98 9.23 -10.11 0.64
CA ILE A 98 8.01 -10.76 1.14
C ILE A 98 8.30 -11.78 2.24
N LYS A 99 9.38 -12.58 2.11
CA LYS A 99 9.78 -13.56 3.12
C LYS A 99 10.24 -12.89 4.42
N GLU A 100 11.07 -11.85 4.32
CA GLU A 100 11.51 -11.09 5.50
C GLU A 100 10.33 -10.37 6.17
N LEU A 101 9.41 -9.81 5.39
CA LEU A 101 8.18 -9.21 5.91
C LEU A 101 7.35 -10.23 6.69
N ALA A 102 7.09 -11.40 6.11
CA ALA A 102 6.34 -12.47 6.77
C ALA A 102 7.02 -12.90 8.08
N LYS A 103 8.36 -13.04 8.08
CA LYS A 103 9.14 -13.37 9.27
C LYS A 103 9.03 -12.28 10.35
N LYS A 104 9.16 -10.99 9.99
CA LYS A 104 9.01 -9.87 10.95
C LYS A 104 7.62 -9.86 11.62
N PHE A 105 6.56 -10.15 10.86
CA PHE A 105 5.21 -10.27 11.43
C PHE A 105 5.05 -11.49 12.34
N VAL A 106 5.57 -12.66 11.95
CA VAL A 106 5.48 -13.89 12.77
C VAL A 106 6.28 -13.73 14.07
N ASN A 107 7.47 -13.16 14.00
CA ASN A 107 8.34 -12.95 15.15
C ASN A 107 7.97 -11.70 15.97
N LYS A 108 6.93 -10.96 15.57
CA LYS A 108 6.47 -9.71 16.21
C LYS A 108 7.55 -8.61 16.30
N THR A 109 8.60 -8.67 15.47
CA THR A 109 9.63 -7.62 15.39
C THR A 109 9.18 -6.42 14.56
N PHE A 110 8.04 -6.52 13.88
CA PHE A 110 7.32 -5.40 13.30
C PHE A 110 5.89 -5.37 13.86
N ASN A 111 5.47 -4.23 14.38
CA ASN A 111 4.15 -4.06 14.99
C ASN A 111 3.36 -2.97 14.26
N PRO A 112 2.44 -3.31 13.35
CA PRO A 112 1.66 -2.29 12.63
C PRO A 112 0.68 -1.50 13.51
N ARG A 113 0.40 -1.96 14.76
CA ARG A 113 -0.55 -1.27 15.63
C ARG A 113 -0.03 0.07 16.14
N VAL A 114 1.29 0.23 16.26
CA VAL A 114 1.90 1.49 16.73
C VAL A 114 1.77 2.62 15.71
N ILE A 115 1.68 2.27 14.41
CA ILE A 115 1.58 3.23 13.30
C ILE A 115 0.38 4.16 13.45
N LYS A 116 -0.71 3.72 14.11
CA LYS A 116 -1.89 4.59 14.35
C LYS A 116 -1.61 5.73 15.32
N LYS A 117 -0.62 5.56 16.21
CA LYS A 117 -0.22 6.54 17.23
C LYS A 117 0.94 7.43 16.76
N MET A 118 1.69 6.97 15.77
CA MET A 118 2.83 7.69 15.20
C MET A 118 2.39 8.94 14.42
N GLY A 119 3.27 9.93 14.40
CA GLY A 119 3.21 11.03 13.42
C GLY A 119 3.43 10.51 11.99
N ASP A 120 3.09 11.31 10.98
CA ASP A 120 3.19 10.86 9.59
C ASP A 120 4.65 10.58 9.18
N GLU A 121 5.59 11.47 9.52
CA GLU A 121 7.02 11.25 9.22
C GLU A 121 7.62 10.06 9.99
N GLU A 122 7.30 9.94 11.28
CA GLU A 122 7.71 8.78 12.09
C GLU A 122 7.19 7.47 11.50
N ALA A 123 5.93 7.45 11.07
CA ALA A 123 5.33 6.28 10.44
C ALA A 123 5.97 5.95 9.07
N ILE A 124 6.35 6.98 8.29
CA ILE A 124 7.09 6.81 7.03
C ILE A 124 8.43 6.14 7.30
N LEU A 125 9.20 6.64 8.27
CA LEU A 125 10.49 6.09 8.64
C LEU A 125 10.35 4.64 9.14
N TYR A 126 9.41 4.39 10.05
CA TYR A 126 9.15 3.07 10.61
C TYR A 126 8.76 2.04 9.54
N LEU A 127 7.91 2.42 8.58
CA LEU A 127 7.56 1.57 7.43
C LEU A 127 8.76 1.34 6.50
N SER A 128 9.63 2.34 6.34
CA SER A 128 10.79 2.28 5.45
C SER A 128 11.92 1.38 5.96
N GLU A 129 11.87 0.95 7.24
CA GLU A 129 12.75 -0.11 7.78
C GLU A 129 12.44 -1.51 7.21
N LEU A 130 11.30 -1.67 6.53
CA LEU A 130 10.94 -2.92 5.87
C LEU A 130 11.67 -3.02 4.54
N ARG A 131 12.31 -4.16 4.30
CA ARG A 131 12.99 -4.41 3.03
C ARG A 131 11.99 -4.27 1.86
N GLN A 132 12.43 -3.60 0.79
CA GLN A 132 11.62 -3.24 -0.39
C GLN A 132 10.54 -2.17 -0.12
N ILE A 133 10.46 -1.57 1.06
CA ILE A 133 9.58 -0.44 1.34
C ILE A 133 10.47 0.79 1.49
N GLY A 134 10.45 1.68 0.50
CA GLY A 134 11.06 3.02 0.62
C GLY A 134 10.01 4.07 0.97
N ARG A 135 10.45 5.34 1.08
CA ARG A 135 9.60 6.49 1.41
C ARG A 135 8.29 6.52 0.62
N TRP A 136 8.37 6.54 -0.71
CA TRP A 136 7.19 6.57 -1.56
C TRP A 136 6.22 5.40 -1.29
N SER A 137 6.74 4.18 -1.10
CA SER A 137 5.88 3.03 -0.77
C SER A 137 5.26 3.15 0.62
N ALA A 138 5.98 3.69 1.60
CA ALA A 138 5.45 3.97 2.92
C ALA A 138 4.33 5.02 2.88
N GLU A 139 4.52 6.11 2.15
CA GLU A 139 3.51 7.14 1.90
C GLU A 139 2.25 6.53 1.24
N MET A 140 2.41 5.69 0.21
CA MET A 140 1.29 4.97 -0.40
C MET A 140 0.55 4.07 0.58
N ILE A 141 1.27 3.38 1.48
CA ILE A 141 0.66 2.54 2.51
C ILE A 141 -0.12 3.39 3.52
N LEU A 142 0.43 4.53 3.94
CA LEU A 142 -0.27 5.46 4.83
C LEU A 142 -1.54 6.02 4.19
N LEU A 143 -1.48 6.39 2.91
CA LEU A 143 -2.61 6.93 2.17
C LEU A 143 -3.70 5.87 1.95
N PHE A 144 -3.38 4.70 1.36
CA PHE A 144 -4.38 3.71 0.94
C PHE A 144 -4.76 2.66 2.00
N THR A 145 -3.92 2.47 3.02
CA THR A 145 -4.17 1.47 4.07
C THR A 145 -4.65 2.13 5.35
N TYR A 146 -3.95 3.18 5.78
CA TYR A 146 -4.28 3.89 7.02
C TYR A 146 -5.23 5.07 6.81
N ASN A 147 -5.52 5.46 5.56
CA ASN A 147 -6.31 6.66 5.24
C ASN A 147 -5.75 7.89 5.98
N ARG A 148 -4.43 8.09 5.98
CA ARG A 148 -3.85 9.33 6.49
C ARG A 148 -4.26 10.47 5.55
N SER A 149 -4.81 11.54 6.11
CA SER A 149 -5.43 12.62 5.32
C SER A 149 -4.44 13.59 4.71
N ASN A 150 -3.20 13.63 5.19
CA ASN A 150 -2.23 14.67 4.85
C ASN A 150 -0.89 14.09 4.33
N ILE A 151 -0.96 13.07 3.48
CA ILE A 151 0.21 12.49 2.81
C ILE A 151 0.28 13.02 1.39
N TRP A 152 1.39 13.70 1.06
CA TRP A 152 1.66 14.23 -0.28
C TRP A 152 2.93 13.57 -0.86
N PRO A 153 2.79 12.55 -1.71
CA PRO A 153 3.91 11.75 -2.19
C PRO A 153 4.65 12.47 -3.32
N VAL A 154 5.59 13.35 -2.97
CA VAL A 154 6.33 14.20 -3.93
C VAL A 154 7.13 13.43 -4.98
N GLN A 155 7.44 12.16 -4.72
CA GLN A 155 8.16 11.28 -5.65
C GLN A 155 7.22 10.54 -6.61
N ASP A 156 5.91 10.71 -6.49
CA ASP A 156 4.95 10.02 -7.34
C ASP A 156 4.91 10.63 -8.75
N ILE A 157 5.40 9.88 -9.74
CA ILE A 157 5.47 10.33 -11.14
C ILE A 157 4.07 10.62 -11.69
N GLY A 158 3.04 9.89 -11.26
CA GLY A 158 1.67 10.11 -11.71
C GLY A 158 1.12 11.44 -11.21
N LEU A 159 1.36 11.75 -9.94
CA LEU A 159 1.03 13.04 -9.33
C LEU A 159 1.81 14.17 -9.99
N LEU A 160 3.13 14.02 -10.14
CA LEU A 160 4.00 15.04 -10.75
C LEU A 160 3.55 15.39 -12.17
N ARG A 161 3.23 14.39 -13.00
CA ARG A 161 2.71 14.59 -14.37
C ARG A 161 1.34 15.28 -14.42
N ALA A 162 0.55 15.19 -13.36
CA ALA A 162 -0.78 15.78 -13.31
C ALA A 162 -0.77 17.24 -12.85
N ILE A 163 0.27 17.65 -12.11
CA ILE A 163 0.41 19.01 -11.56
C ILE A 163 1.44 19.86 -12.30
N SER A 164 2.30 19.25 -13.12
CA SER A 164 3.20 19.92 -14.07
C SER A 164 2.42 20.44 -15.28
#